data_AF-A0AAQ5X0K1-F1
#
_entry.id   AF-A0AAQ5X0K1-F1
#
_cell.length_a   1.000
_cell.length_b   1.000
_cell.length_c   1.000
_cell.angle_alpha   90.00
_cell.angle_beta   90.00
_cell.angle_gamma   90.00
#
_symmetry.space_group_name_H-M   'P 1'
#
loop_
_entity.id
_entity.type
_entity.pdbx_description
1 polymer ?
#
loop_
_entity_poly.entity_id
_entity_poly.type
_entity_poly.pdbx_seq_one_letter_code
_entity_poly.pdbx_strand_id
1 'polypeptide(L)'
;MSSPSASSNPLSSLAPKRKTKKKHFVQQKVEVFRASDPVLSVLMWGVNHSINDLGQVPVPVMLLPDDFKASTKIKVNNHFFNKENLPGQFKFKDYCPQVFRNLRERFGIEDQDYQVSLARSSPLKDEEGKCVGLLTSYDRTLVVKEISSEEVEEMHNILSAYHQHIVTCHGSTLLPQFLAMYRVTVESEDTYLLVMRNMFSHRLHVHRKYDLKGSLVSREASFKEKLISSLYFQVKDLPTYKDVDFRNNMQKVYVSDEEKEKIMDKLNRDIEFLVRMRIMDYSLLLGIHDVERAEREEEEETVSSHEEEEEDEGDLAPAPGSTSPEGIAGYMNSFKPLGPGEFDPYVDVYAIQSAVGAPQREVYFMGLIDVLTQYDTKKKAAHAAKAVKHGAGAEISTVHPEQYAKRFREFITKIFA
;
A
#
# COMPACT_ATOMS: atom_id res chain seq x y z
N MET A 1 -36.41 -44.86 79.83
CA MET A 1 -35.10 -44.65 80.46
C MET A 1 -34.10 -45.58 79.83
N SER A 2 -32.86 -45.10 79.70
CA SER A 2 -31.64 -45.84 79.36
C SER A 2 -31.31 -46.05 77.87
N SER A 3 -30.26 -45.33 77.47
CA SER A 3 -29.46 -45.45 76.25
C SER A 3 -28.92 -46.86 76.01
N PRO A 4 -28.38 -47.15 74.81
CA PRO A 4 -26.93 -47.34 74.79
C PRO A 4 -26.21 -46.79 73.54
N SER A 5 -24.89 -46.75 73.69
CA SER A 5 -23.81 -46.25 72.86
C SER A 5 -23.25 -47.24 71.83
N ALA A 6 -22.48 -46.67 70.89
CA ALA A 6 -21.24 -47.18 70.26
C ALA A 6 -21.31 -47.77 68.82
N SER A 7 -20.73 -47.00 67.89
CA SER A 7 -19.67 -47.31 66.88
C SER A 7 -19.42 -48.78 66.47
N SER A 8 -19.04 -49.18 65.25
CA SER A 8 -18.72 -48.56 63.95
C SER A 8 -18.21 -49.70 63.05
N ASN A 9 -18.57 -49.78 61.77
CA ASN A 9 -17.65 -50.09 60.65
C ASN A 9 -18.36 -50.09 59.28
N PRO A 10 -17.64 -49.85 58.18
CA PRO A 10 -18.18 -49.21 56.98
C PRO A 10 -18.54 -50.22 55.88
N LEU A 11 -19.62 -49.96 55.15
CA LEU A 11 -19.92 -50.62 53.87
C LEU A 11 -20.04 -49.59 52.75
N SER A 12 -19.29 -49.89 51.68
CA SER A 12 -19.25 -49.25 50.37
C SER A 12 -20.62 -48.89 49.78
N SER A 13 -20.73 -47.71 49.17
CA SER A 13 -21.68 -47.50 48.07
C SER A 13 -21.02 -46.74 46.92
N LEU A 14 -21.14 -47.31 45.72
CA LEU A 14 -20.61 -46.82 44.46
C LEU A 14 -21.35 -45.55 44.02
N ALA A 15 -20.61 -44.47 43.74
CA ALA A 15 -21.11 -43.33 42.97
C ALA A 15 -20.75 -43.48 41.47
N PRO A 16 -21.67 -43.23 40.53
CA PRO A 16 -21.41 -43.41 39.11
C PRO A 16 -20.49 -42.30 38.58
N LYS A 17 -19.39 -42.67 37.92
CA LYS A 17 -18.48 -41.72 37.26
C LYS A 17 -19.20 -41.03 36.09
N ARG A 18 -19.65 -39.80 36.30
CA ARG A 18 -20.14 -38.93 35.23
C ARG A 18 -18.94 -38.46 34.40
N LYS A 19 -18.70 -39.10 33.25
CA LYS A 19 -17.68 -38.68 32.29
C LYS A 19 -18.01 -37.28 31.79
N THR A 20 -17.34 -36.26 32.32
CA THR A 20 -17.32 -34.91 31.74
C THR A 20 -16.46 -34.98 30.49
N LYS A 21 -17.08 -35.14 29.32
CA LYS A 21 -16.40 -34.83 28.05
C LYS A 21 -16.07 -33.33 28.13
N LYS A 22 -14.78 -32.99 28.26
CA LYS A 22 -14.29 -31.63 27.99
C LYS A 22 -14.69 -31.34 26.55
N LYS A 23 -15.72 -30.52 26.37
CA LYS A 23 -16.03 -29.96 25.06
C LYS A 23 -14.85 -29.05 24.74
N HIS A 24 -14.02 -29.43 23.78
CA HIS A 24 -13.17 -28.46 23.11
C HIS A 24 -14.12 -27.48 22.44
N PHE A 25 -14.27 -26.30 23.04
CA PHE A 25 -14.77 -25.17 22.30
C PHE A 25 -13.69 -24.86 21.28
N VAL A 26 -13.96 -25.18 20.01
CA VAL A 26 -13.26 -24.52 18.91
C VAL A 26 -13.66 -23.06 19.06
N GLN A 27 -12.71 -22.24 19.48
CA GLN A 27 -12.89 -20.81 19.49
C GLN A 27 -13.08 -20.42 18.04
N GLN A 28 -14.32 -20.11 17.65
CA GLN A 28 -14.57 -19.49 16.36
C GLN A 28 -13.72 -18.21 16.37
N LYS A 29 -12.64 -18.18 15.58
CA LYS A 29 -11.88 -16.95 15.30
C LYS A 29 -12.85 -16.02 14.58
N VAL A 30 -13.71 -15.34 15.32
CA VAL A 30 -14.45 -14.21 14.79
C VAL A 30 -13.38 -13.17 14.50
N GLU A 31 -13.25 -12.79 13.23
CA GLU A 31 -12.33 -11.73 12.83
C GLU A 31 -12.73 -10.45 13.57
N VAL A 32 -11.85 -9.99 14.44
CA VAL A 32 -12.09 -8.83 15.27
C VAL A 32 -11.35 -7.66 14.63
N PHE A 33 -12.07 -6.61 14.22
CA PHE A 33 -11.47 -5.37 13.76
C PHE A 33 -10.82 -4.64 14.93
N ARG A 34 -9.63 -5.10 15.34
CA ARG A 34 -8.88 -4.57 16.46
C ARG A 34 -7.46 -4.25 16.03
N ALA A 35 -7.08 -2.99 16.18
CA ALA A 35 -5.73 -2.50 16.04
C ALA A 35 -5.34 -1.72 17.30
N SER A 36 -4.04 -1.53 17.52
CA SER A 36 -3.54 -0.63 18.58
C SER A 36 -3.97 0.82 18.35
N ASP A 37 -4.11 1.20 17.07
CA ASP A 37 -4.59 2.50 16.63
C ASP A 37 -6.12 2.47 16.43
N PRO A 38 -6.90 3.28 17.17
CA PRO A 38 -8.34 3.40 16.99
C PRO A 38 -8.78 3.76 15.56
N VAL A 39 -7.99 4.56 14.84
CA VAL A 39 -8.29 4.98 13.46
C VAL A 39 -8.26 3.78 12.53
N LEU A 40 -7.27 2.89 12.70
CA LEU A 40 -7.15 1.67 11.88
C LEU A 40 -8.26 0.65 12.18
N SER A 41 -8.68 0.54 13.44
CA SER A 41 -9.83 -0.30 13.80
C SER A 41 -11.11 0.17 13.11
N VAL A 42 -11.34 1.50 13.09
CA VAL A 42 -12.49 2.10 12.39
C VAL A 42 -12.34 2.02 10.87
N LEU A 43 -11.13 2.13 10.32
CA LEU A 43 -10.86 1.92 8.89
C LEU A 43 -11.23 0.50 8.46
N MET A 44 -10.74 -0.53 9.14
CA MET A 44 -11.06 -1.93 8.82
C MET A 44 -12.57 -2.20 8.88
N TRP A 45 -13.22 -1.72 9.96
CA TRP A 45 -14.67 -1.84 10.11
C TRP A 45 -15.42 -1.10 8.99
N GLY A 46 -14.98 0.11 8.65
CA GLY A 46 -15.62 0.98 7.68
C GLY A 46 -15.47 0.47 6.24
N VAL A 47 -14.29 -0.03 5.87
CA VAL A 47 -14.05 -0.71 4.59
C VAL A 47 -14.93 -1.95 4.49
N ASN A 48 -14.93 -2.81 5.52
CA ASN A 48 -15.78 -3.98 5.54
C ASN A 48 -17.28 -3.62 5.39
N HIS A 49 -17.75 -2.60 6.09
CA HIS A 49 -19.13 -2.15 5.96
C HIS A 49 -19.42 -1.58 4.56
N SER A 50 -18.57 -0.70 4.05
CA SER A 50 -18.81 0.00 2.78
C SER A 50 -18.81 -0.96 1.59
N ILE A 51 -17.88 -1.92 1.54
CA ILE A 51 -17.84 -2.92 0.44
C ILE A 51 -19.08 -3.82 0.47
N ASN A 52 -19.49 -4.28 1.65
CA ASN A 52 -20.69 -5.11 1.78
C ASN A 52 -21.97 -4.37 1.38
N ASP A 53 -22.10 -3.10 1.78
CA ASP A 53 -23.24 -2.25 1.42
C ASP A 53 -23.25 -1.97 -0.10
N LEU A 54 -22.10 -1.60 -0.66
CA LEU A 54 -21.96 -1.33 -2.09
C LEU A 54 -22.21 -2.57 -2.96
N GLY A 55 -21.89 -3.76 -2.45
CA GLY A 55 -22.23 -5.04 -3.09
C GLY A 55 -23.74 -5.26 -3.27
N GLN A 56 -24.59 -4.62 -2.45
CA GLN A 56 -26.05 -4.64 -2.60
C GLN A 56 -26.57 -3.59 -3.59
N VAL A 57 -25.73 -2.61 -3.96
CA VAL A 57 -26.09 -1.57 -4.91
C VAL A 57 -25.78 -2.06 -6.33
N PRO A 58 -26.74 -2.01 -7.27
CA PRO A 58 -26.50 -2.36 -8.67
C PRO A 58 -25.35 -1.56 -9.28
N VAL A 59 -24.54 -2.20 -10.12
CA VAL A 59 -23.47 -1.53 -10.87
C VAL A 59 -24.11 -0.64 -11.94
N PRO A 60 -23.89 0.68 -11.91
CA PRO A 60 -24.43 1.58 -12.92
C PRO A 60 -23.74 1.35 -14.28
N VAL A 61 -24.50 1.46 -15.38
CA VAL A 61 -23.95 1.34 -16.75
C VAL A 61 -22.96 2.46 -17.07
N MET A 62 -23.20 3.66 -16.52
CA MET A 62 -22.33 4.82 -16.64
C MET A 62 -22.37 5.63 -15.34
N LEU A 63 -21.25 6.28 -15.02
CA LEU A 63 -21.18 7.22 -13.91
C LEU A 63 -21.81 8.56 -14.30
N LEU A 64 -22.57 9.13 -13.39
CA LEU A 64 -23.19 10.45 -13.52
C LEU A 64 -22.35 11.51 -12.80
N PRO A 65 -22.50 12.82 -13.15
CA PRO A 65 -21.78 13.89 -12.47
C PRO A 65 -21.98 13.92 -10.95
N ASP A 66 -23.13 13.46 -10.45
CA ASP A 66 -23.43 13.40 -9.02
C ASP A 66 -22.61 12.31 -8.30
N ASP A 67 -22.19 11.24 -8.98
CA ASP A 67 -21.36 10.19 -8.38
C ASP A 67 -19.98 10.73 -7.94
N PHE A 68 -19.47 11.73 -8.66
CA PHE A 68 -18.21 12.43 -8.34
C PHE A 68 -18.31 13.41 -7.16
N LYS A 69 -19.51 13.57 -6.59
CA LYS A 69 -19.78 14.38 -5.39
C LYS A 69 -20.46 13.58 -4.28
N ALA A 70 -20.94 12.37 -4.60
CA ALA A 70 -21.62 11.49 -3.68
C ALA A 70 -20.71 11.11 -2.50
N SER A 71 -21.33 10.85 -1.35
CA SER A 71 -20.64 10.24 -0.21
C SER A 71 -21.62 9.53 0.70
N THR A 72 -21.18 8.47 1.36
CA THR A 72 -21.92 7.81 2.44
C THR A 72 -21.27 8.15 3.77
N LYS A 73 -22.06 8.36 4.82
CA LYS A 73 -21.54 8.68 6.16
C LYS A 73 -22.29 7.91 7.21
N ILE A 74 -21.54 7.20 8.04
CA ILE A 74 -22.07 6.40 9.14
C ILE A 74 -21.52 6.97 10.44
N LYS A 75 -22.39 7.10 11.44
CA LYS A 75 -22.02 7.48 12.79
C LYS A 75 -22.42 6.35 13.72
N VAL A 76 -21.46 5.83 14.47
CA VAL A 76 -21.68 4.74 15.43
C VAL A 76 -21.55 5.31 16.84
N ASN A 77 -22.53 5.02 17.70
CA ASN A 77 -22.51 5.35 19.12
C ASN A 77 -22.79 4.07 19.92
N ASN A 78 -21.74 3.44 20.42
CA ASN A 78 -21.80 2.20 21.19
C ASN A 78 -21.91 2.51 22.69
N HIS A 79 -23.00 2.06 23.32
CA HIS A 79 -23.22 2.18 24.76
C HIS A 79 -23.11 0.80 25.42
N PHE A 80 -22.03 0.57 26.18
CA PHE A 80 -21.70 -0.74 26.79
C PHE A 80 -21.66 -1.93 25.81
N PHE A 81 -21.26 -1.68 24.56
CA PHE A 81 -21.16 -2.70 23.51
C PHE A 81 -19.82 -2.61 22.79
N ASN A 82 -19.17 -3.75 22.53
CA ASN A 82 -17.94 -3.89 21.75
C ASN A 82 -16.77 -2.93 22.09
N LYS A 83 -16.69 -2.48 23.36
CA LYS A 83 -15.69 -1.50 23.81
C LYS A 83 -14.24 -1.99 23.71
N GLU A 84 -14.03 -3.30 23.63
CA GLU A 84 -12.70 -3.91 23.57
C GLU A 84 -12.05 -3.81 22.19
N ASN A 85 -12.86 -3.59 21.14
CA ASN A 85 -12.43 -3.71 19.75
C ASN A 85 -12.60 -2.40 18.96
N LEU A 86 -13.69 -1.66 19.21
CA LEU A 86 -13.98 -0.40 18.51
C LEU A 86 -14.17 0.75 19.50
N PRO A 87 -13.88 1.99 19.08
CA PRO A 87 -14.18 3.18 19.88
C PRO A 87 -15.67 3.25 20.25
N GLY A 88 -15.96 3.83 21.42
CA GLY A 88 -17.34 4.02 21.88
C GLY A 88 -18.15 4.93 20.96
N GLN A 89 -17.52 5.89 20.30
CA GLN A 89 -18.15 6.74 19.30
C GLN A 89 -17.17 7.05 18.17
N PHE A 90 -17.61 6.86 16.94
CA PHE A 90 -16.81 7.19 15.76
C PHE A 90 -17.71 7.52 14.56
N LYS A 91 -17.10 8.07 13.51
CA LYS A 91 -17.76 8.25 12.20
C LYS A 91 -16.86 7.68 11.11
N PHE A 92 -17.48 7.15 10.08
CA PHE A 92 -16.81 6.73 8.85
C PHE A 92 -17.52 7.40 7.67
N LYS A 93 -16.76 7.98 6.74
CA LYS A 93 -17.29 8.56 5.51
C LYS A 93 -16.55 7.98 4.32
N ASP A 94 -17.30 7.49 3.34
CA ASP A 94 -16.80 7.03 2.05
C ASP A 94 -17.12 8.08 0.97
N TYR A 95 -16.10 8.53 0.24
CA TYR A 95 -16.23 9.53 -0.81
C TYR A 95 -16.36 8.84 -2.18
N CYS A 96 -17.29 9.30 -3.00
CA CYS A 96 -17.52 8.82 -4.38
C CYS A 96 -17.53 7.28 -4.54
N PRO A 97 -18.33 6.51 -3.76
CA PRO A 97 -18.20 5.05 -3.71
C PRO A 97 -18.32 4.35 -5.08
N GLN A 98 -19.25 4.79 -5.94
CA GLN A 98 -19.43 4.21 -7.27
C GLN A 98 -18.28 4.53 -8.23
N VAL A 99 -17.67 5.72 -8.10
CA VAL A 99 -16.51 6.10 -8.92
C VAL A 99 -15.33 5.21 -8.58
N PHE A 100 -15.05 5.04 -7.28
CA PHE A 100 -13.95 4.20 -6.82
C PHE A 100 -14.19 2.70 -7.02
N ARG A 101 -15.45 2.22 -6.98
CA ARG A 101 -15.81 0.88 -7.44
C ARG A 101 -15.45 0.67 -8.91
N ASN A 102 -15.84 1.60 -9.79
CA ASN A 102 -15.51 1.47 -11.20
C ASN A 102 -14.00 1.62 -11.47
N LEU A 103 -13.28 2.43 -10.69
CA LEU A 103 -11.81 2.48 -10.77
C LEU A 103 -11.17 1.14 -10.36
N ARG A 104 -11.61 0.53 -9.25
CA ARG A 104 -11.14 -0.81 -8.83
C ARG A 104 -11.34 -1.85 -9.93
N GLU A 105 -12.53 -1.89 -10.54
CA GLU A 105 -12.82 -2.76 -11.70
C GLU A 105 -11.87 -2.50 -12.87
N ARG A 106 -11.62 -1.23 -13.23
CA ARG A 106 -10.69 -0.86 -14.32
C ARG A 106 -9.24 -1.19 -14.04
N PHE A 107 -8.86 -1.30 -12.78
CA PHE A 107 -7.54 -1.73 -12.35
C PHE A 107 -7.45 -3.24 -12.09
N GLY A 108 -8.50 -4.00 -12.39
CA GLY A 108 -8.54 -5.44 -12.19
C GLY A 108 -8.46 -5.84 -10.71
N ILE A 109 -9.05 -5.02 -9.82
CA ILE A 109 -9.13 -5.32 -8.39
C ILE A 109 -10.58 -5.65 -8.06
N GLU A 110 -10.84 -6.87 -7.63
CA GLU A 110 -12.15 -7.28 -7.16
C GLU A 110 -12.46 -6.67 -5.79
N ASP A 111 -13.73 -6.32 -5.57
CA ASP A 111 -14.18 -5.68 -4.34
C ASP A 111 -13.93 -6.54 -3.10
N GLN A 112 -14.08 -7.86 -3.24
CA GLN A 112 -13.86 -8.81 -2.15
C GLN A 112 -12.37 -8.93 -1.80
N ASP A 113 -11.51 -8.93 -2.81
CA ASP A 113 -10.06 -8.98 -2.62
C ASP A 113 -9.55 -7.71 -1.95
N TYR A 114 -10.00 -6.55 -2.44
CA TYR A 114 -9.74 -5.25 -1.82
C TYR A 114 -10.14 -5.21 -0.34
N GLN A 115 -11.33 -5.74 -0.02
CA GLN A 115 -11.82 -5.81 1.36
C GLN A 115 -10.93 -6.71 2.21
N VAL A 116 -10.54 -7.89 1.71
CA VAL A 116 -9.65 -8.79 2.44
C VAL A 116 -8.32 -8.09 2.74
N SER A 117 -7.66 -7.53 1.73
CA SER A 117 -6.37 -6.84 1.86
C SER A 117 -6.35 -5.76 2.95
N LEU A 118 -7.44 -5.01 3.11
CA LEU A 118 -7.51 -3.92 4.10
C LEU A 118 -8.15 -4.29 5.44
N ALA A 119 -9.08 -5.25 5.48
CA ALA A 119 -9.91 -5.49 6.67
C ALA A 119 -9.58 -6.80 7.41
N ARG A 120 -8.86 -7.74 6.78
CA ARG A 120 -8.47 -9.01 7.42
C ARG A 120 -7.45 -8.82 8.53
N SER A 121 -6.55 -7.86 8.37
CA SER A 121 -5.50 -7.54 9.35
C SER A 121 -5.17 -6.07 9.26
N SER A 122 -4.79 -5.48 10.40
CA SER A 122 -4.48 -4.05 10.47
C SER A 122 -3.39 -3.69 9.44
N PRO A 123 -3.57 -2.63 8.65
CA PRO A 123 -2.49 -2.07 7.86
C PRO A 123 -1.27 -1.80 8.75
N LEU A 124 -0.11 -2.17 8.25
CA LEU A 124 1.16 -2.02 8.92
C LEU A 124 1.70 -0.62 8.64
N LYS A 125 2.16 0.06 9.68
CA LYS A 125 3.06 1.19 9.48
C LYS A 125 4.33 0.61 8.86
N ASP A 126 4.85 1.26 7.83
CA ASP A 126 6.20 0.95 7.33
C ASP A 126 7.13 0.93 8.56
N GLU A 127 7.86 -0.17 8.77
CA GLU A 127 8.27 -0.65 10.11
C GLU A 127 9.02 0.40 10.96
N GLU A 128 9.59 1.45 10.35
CA GLU A 128 10.32 2.49 11.09
C GLU A 128 9.87 3.95 10.85
N GLY A 129 8.64 4.21 10.38
CA GLY A 129 7.99 5.51 10.59
C GLY A 129 8.56 6.74 9.84
N LYS A 130 9.17 6.54 8.66
CA LYS A 130 9.77 7.65 7.88
C LYS A 130 8.84 8.24 6.81
N CYS A 131 7.97 7.43 6.18
CA CYS A 131 6.88 7.95 5.37
C CYS A 131 5.71 8.29 6.31
N VAL A 132 5.79 9.46 6.96
CA VAL A 132 4.73 9.94 7.85
C VAL A 132 3.40 9.90 7.09
N GLY A 133 2.46 9.09 7.60
CA GLY A 133 1.14 8.92 6.99
C GLY A 133 1.03 7.84 5.92
N LEU A 134 2.05 7.01 5.62
CA LEU A 134 1.86 5.84 4.74
C LEU A 134 1.77 4.55 5.56
N LEU A 135 0.78 3.74 5.22
CA LEU A 135 0.55 2.40 5.75
C LEU A 135 0.48 1.43 4.56
N THR A 136 0.84 0.19 4.80
CA THR A 136 0.81 -0.88 3.80
C THR A 136 -0.18 -1.96 4.27
N SER A 137 -0.99 -2.50 3.36
CA SER A 137 -1.87 -3.63 3.69
C SER A 137 -1.06 -4.83 4.18
N TYR A 138 -1.69 -5.75 4.92
CA TYR A 138 -0.99 -6.90 5.48
C TYR A 138 -0.35 -7.79 4.40
N ASP A 139 -0.98 -7.85 3.23
CA ASP A 139 -0.53 -8.60 2.05
C ASP A 139 0.39 -7.77 1.13
N ARG A 140 0.73 -6.54 1.52
CA ARG A 140 1.63 -5.61 0.81
C ARG A 140 1.19 -5.22 -0.60
N THR A 141 -0.06 -5.49 -0.98
CA THR A 141 -0.60 -5.14 -2.31
C THR A 141 -1.13 -3.71 -2.41
N LEU A 142 -1.52 -3.10 -1.29
CA LEU A 142 -2.14 -1.78 -1.21
C LEU A 142 -1.37 -0.86 -0.26
N VAL A 143 -1.47 0.44 -0.51
CA VAL A 143 -0.96 1.52 0.32
C VAL A 143 -2.12 2.40 0.76
N VAL A 144 -2.18 2.73 2.05
CA VAL A 144 -3.08 3.72 2.63
C VAL A 144 -2.27 4.94 3.01
N LYS A 145 -2.54 6.06 2.35
CA LYS A 145 -1.89 7.35 2.61
C LYS A 145 -2.84 8.26 3.38
N GLU A 146 -2.42 8.74 4.53
CA GLU A 146 -3.03 9.87 5.22
C GLU A 146 -2.77 11.14 4.41
N ILE A 147 -3.85 11.85 4.08
CA ILE A 147 -3.81 13.06 3.26
C ILE A 147 -4.46 14.22 3.99
N SER A 148 -4.11 15.44 3.61
CA SER A 148 -4.73 16.64 4.20
C SER A 148 -6.13 16.90 3.64
N SER A 149 -6.90 17.77 4.30
CA SER A 149 -8.20 18.21 3.75
C SER A 149 -8.06 18.95 2.42
N GLU A 150 -6.95 19.66 2.21
CA GLU A 150 -6.64 20.30 0.93
C GLU A 150 -6.38 19.24 -0.16
N GLU A 151 -5.63 18.18 0.13
CA GLU A 151 -5.42 17.08 -0.82
C GLU A 151 -6.72 16.33 -1.17
N VAL A 152 -7.67 16.24 -0.23
CA VAL A 152 -9.02 15.72 -0.51
C VAL A 152 -9.78 16.61 -1.50
N GLU A 153 -9.70 17.93 -1.34
CA GLU A 153 -10.29 18.89 -2.27
C GLU A 153 -9.65 18.77 -3.66
N GLU A 154 -8.32 18.65 -3.72
CA GLU A 154 -7.60 18.48 -4.98
C GLU A 154 -7.91 17.16 -5.67
N MET A 155 -8.08 16.07 -4.90
CA MET A 155 -8.56 14.81 -5.43
C MET A 155 -9.94 14.99 -6.09
N HIS A 156 -10.90 15.63 -5.42
CA HIS A 156 -12.21 15.91 -6.01
C HIS A 156 -12.14 16.77 -7.27
N ASN A 157 -11.21 17.73 -7.34
CA ASN A 157 -11.00 18.58 -8.50
C ASN A 157 -10.55 17.77 -9.74
N ILE A 158 -9.72 16.74 -9.54
CA ILE A 158 -9.17 15.93 -10.64
C ILE A 158 -9.94 14.66 -10.92
N LEU A 159 -10.76 14.15 -9.98
CA LEU A 159 -11.31 12.79 -10.01
C LEU A 159 -12.09 12.47 -11.29
N SER A 160 -12.88 13.42 -11.81
CA SER A 160 -13.61 13.24 -13.07
C SER A 160 -12.68 13.11 -14.29
N ALA A 161 -11.68 13.98 -14.37
CA ALA A 161 -10.70 13.92 -15.46
C ALA A 161 -9.77 12.71 -15.34
N TYR A 162 -9.40 12.34 -14.10
CA TYR A 162 -8.63 11.14 -13.79
C TYR A 162 -9.38 9.88 -14.24
N HIS A 163 -10.65 9.73 -13.85
CA HIS A 163 -11.48 8.60 -14.29
C HIS A 163 -11.53 8.50 -15.82
N GLN A 164 -11.76 9.61 -16.53
CA GLN A 164 -11.75 9.64 -17.99
C GLN A 164 -10.40 9.23 -18.59
N HIS A 165 -9.28 9.66 -17.99
CA HIS A 165 -7.94 9.25 -18.39
C HIS A 165 -7.76 7.74 -18.25
N ILE A 166 -8.15 7.16 -17.10
CA ILE A 166 -8.11 5.72 -16.83
C ILE A 166 -8.98 4.91 -17.81
N VAL A 167 -10.17 5.42 -18.15
CA VAL A 167 -11.04 4.80 -19.16
C VAL A 167 -10.34 4.76 -20.52
N THR A 168 -9.70 5.86 -20.91
CA THR A 168 -9.07 6.04 -22.23
C THR A 168 -7.79 5.23 -22.37
N CYS A 169 -7.00 5.11 -21.30
CA CYS A 169 -5.78 4.30 -21.28
C CYS A 169 -6.02 2.84 -20.86
N HIS A 170 -7.27 2.44 -20.64
CA HIS A 170 -7.67 1.10 -20.20
C HIS A 170 -6.93 0.64 -18.93
N GLY A 171 -6.76 1.53 -17.95
CA GLY A 171 -6.03 1.24 -16.71
C GLY A 171 -4.50 1.17 -16.85
N SER A 172 -3.96 1.20 -18.08
CA SER A 172 -2.52 1.16 -18.33
C SER A 172 -1.89 2.55 -18.18
N THR A 173 -1.49 2.88 -16.96
CA THR A 173 -0.94 4.17 -16.53
C THR A 173 0.24 3.98 -15.56
N LEU A 174 1.16 4.94 -15.50
CA LEU A 174 2.18 5.07 -14.45
C LEU A 174 1.69 5.93 -13.27
N LEU A 175 0.57 6.64 -13.40
CA LEU A 175 -0.06 7.36 -12.27
C LEU A 175 -0.43 6.41 -11.12
N PRO A 176 -0.54 6.91 -9.88
CA PRO A 176 -1.09 6.12 -8.79
C PRO A 176 -2.49 5.62 -9.14
N GLN A 177 -2.74 4.34 -8.86
CA GLN A 177 -4.06 3.73 -9.03
C GLN A 177 -4.89 3.99 -7.77
N PHE A 178 -5.72 5.04 -7.77
CA PHE A 178 -6.56 5.40 -6.63
C PHE A 178 -7.77 4.47 -6.53
N LEU A 179 -7.94 3.85 -5.36
CA LEU A 179 -8.91 2.76 -5.16
C LEU A 179 -10.04 3.15 -4.21
N ALA A 180 -9.80 4.06 -3.27
CA ALA A 180 -10.83 4.65 -2.42
C ALA A 180 -10.31 5.89 -1.70
N MET A 181 -11.23 6.73 -1.22
CA MET A 181 -10.93 7.84 -0.34
C MET A 181 -11.93 7.86 0.82
N TYR A 182 -11.41 7.94 2.04
CA TYR A 182 -12.19 7.84 3.27
C TYR A 182 -11.93 9.02 4.21
N ARG A 183 -12.87 9.26 5.11
CA ARG A 183 -12.63 10.02 6.34
C ARG A 183 -13.07 9.23 7.55
N VAL A 184 -12.14 9.02 8.47
CA VAL A 184 -12.37 8.41 9.77
C VAL A 184 -12.41 9.52 10.81
N THR A 185 -13.45 9.53 11.66
CA THR A 185 -13.52 10.43 12.81
C THR A 185 -13.52 9.62 14.09
N VAL A 186 -12.47 9.76 14.91
CA VAL A 186 -12.38 9.18 16.25
C VAL A 186 -12.13 10.32 17.24
N GLU A 187 -12.82 10.32 18.38
CA GLU A 187 -12.65 11.36 19.42
C GLU A 187 -12.84 12.82 18.93
N SER A 188 -13.60 12.99 17.84
CA SER A 188 -13.84 14.28 17.15
C SER A 188 -12.66 14.81 16.31
N GLU A 189 -11.61 14.02 16.14
CA GLU A 189 -10.53 14.29 15.20
C GLU A 189 -10.80 13.59 13.87
N ASP A 190 -10.66 14.33 12.77
CA ASP A 190 -10.88 13.83 11.41
C ASP A 190 -9.53 13.44 10.78
N THR A 191 -9.40 12.18 10.37
CA THR A 191 -8.28 11.65 9.58
C THR A 191 -8.78 11.31 8.18
N TYR A 192 -8.10 11.79 7.13
CA TYR A 192 -8.45 11.49 5.74
C TYR A 192 -7.46 10.49 5.16
N LEU A 193 -7.98 9.47 4.49
CA LEU A 193 -7.19 8.32 4.04
C LEU A 193 -7.47 8.07 2.56
N LEU A 194 -6.41 7.97 1.77
CA LEU A 194 -6.45 7.64 0.36
C LEU A 194 -5.81 6.26 0.16
N VAL A 195 -6.58 5.33 -0.40
CA VAL A 195 -6.08 3.98 -0.71
C VAL A 195 -5.66 3.93 -2.18
N MET A 196 -4.47 3.38 -2.43
CA MET A 196 -3.93 3.17 -3.76
C MET A 196 -3.20 1.82 -3.87
N ARG A 197 -3.00 1.30 -5.08
CA ARG A 197 -2.17 0.10 -5.30
C ARG A 197 -0.72 0.37 -4.88
N ASN A 198 -0.06 -0.61 -4.28
CA ASN A 198 1.38 -0.53 -4.01
C ASN A 198 2.15 -0.53 -5.33
N MET A 199 3.15 0.33 -5.43
CA MET A 199 4.01 0.43 -6.62
C MET A 199 5.12 -0.62 -6.63
N PHE A 200 5.52 -1.07 -5.44
CA PHE A 200 6.50 -2.14 -5.28
C PHE A 200 5.78 -3.49 -5.18
N SER A 201 6.51 -4.54 -5.52
CA SER A 201 6.00 -5.90 -5.38
C SER A 201 5.68 -6.23 -3.94
N HIS A 202 4.62 -7.00 -3.77
CA HIS A 202 4.27 -7.65 -2.52
C HIS A 202 5.27 -8.76 -2.12
N ARG A 203 6.04 -9.31 -3.09
CA ARG A 203 7.03 -10.39 -2.91
C ARG A 203 8.47 -9.95 -3.11
N LEU A 204 8.76 -9.25 -4.21
CA LEU A 204 10.15 -8.94 -4.58
C LEU A 204 10.69 -7.77 -3.75
N HIS A 205 11.69 -8.04 -2.91
CA HIS A 205 12.32 -7.04 -2.05
C HIS A 205 13.04 -5.95 -2.85
N VAL A 206 12.77 -4.68 -2.54
CA VAL A 206 13.45 -3.55 -3.20
C VAL A 206 14.78 -3.27 -2.49
N HIS A 207 15.89 -3.33 -3.23
CA HIS A 207 17.25 -3.14 -2.69
C HIS A 207 17.82 -1.75 -2.98
N ARG A 208 17.24 -1.01 -3.94
CA ARG A 208 17.58 0.39 -4.24
C ARG A 208 16.32 1.17 -4.58
N LYS A 209 16.23 2.41 -4.09
CA LYS A 209 15.04 3.26 -4.28
C LYS A 209 15.44 4.70 -4.62
N TYR A 210 14.80 5.26 -5.64
CA TYR A 210 15.06 6.61 -6.13
C TYR A 210 13.76 7.41 -6.32
N ASP A 211 13.78 8.67 -5.90
CA ASP A 211 12.76 9.69 -6.18
C ASP A 211 13.36 10.68 -7.19
N LEU A 212 12.86 10.64 -8.43
CA LEU A 212 13.42 11.38 -9.57
C LEU A 212 12.46 12.46 -10.04
N LYS A 213 12.89 13.73 -10.09
CA LYS A 213 12.09 14.89 -10.58
C LYS A 213 12.68 15.56 -11.83
N GLY A 214 13.86 15.15 -12.26
CA GLY A 214 14.64 15.79 -13.32
C GLY A 214 15.16 17.16 -12.94
N SER A 215 15.40 17.45 -11.66
CA SER A 215 16.02 18.70 -11.22
C SER A 215 17.26 18.40 -10.38
N LEU A 216 18.27 19.27 -10.43
CA LEU A 216 19.52 19.07 -9.68
C LEU A 216 19.60 19.89 -8.38
N VAL A 217 18.71 20.86 -8.19
CA VAL A 217 18.73 21.76 -7.01
C VAL A 217 18.09 21.08 -5.80
N SER A 218 18.86 20.87 -4.73
CA SER A 218 18.43 20.21 -3.47
C SER A 218 17.93 18.78 -3.67
N ARG A 219 18.57 18.06 -4.60
CA ARG A 219 18.16 16.73 -5.09
C ARG A 219 19.19 15.66 -4.80
N GLU A 220 19.74 15.74 -3.59
CA GLU A 220 20.62 14.76 -2.98
C GLU A 220 19.93 14.24 -1.71
N ALA A 221 20.06 12.95 -1.41
CA ALA A 221 19.56 12.36 -0.18
C ALA A 221 20.18 13.09 1.04
N SER A 222 19.36 13.30 2.07
CA SER A 222 19.84 14.00 3.27
C SER A 222 20.98 13.23 3.94
N PHE A 223 21.86 13.91 4.68
CA PHE A 223 22.93 13.23 5.42
C PHE A 223 22.40 12.14 6.37
N LYS A 224 21.23 12.36 6.99
CA LYS A 224 20.53 11.36 7.82
C LYS A 224 20.12 10.13 7.00
N GLU A 225 19.69 10.33 5.77
CA GLU A 225 19.29 9.27 4.85
C GLU A 225 20.49 8.53 4.26
N LYS A 226 21.62 9.21 4.04
CA LYS A 226 22.88 8.56 3.66
C LYS A 226 23.52 7.80 4.81
N LEU A 227 23.38 8.27 6.05
CA LEU A 227 23.88 7.57 7.25
C LEU A 227 23.16 6.23 7.48
N ILE A 228 21.86 6.16 7.16
CA ILE A 228 21.12 4.89 7.12
C ILE A 228 21.85 3.86 6.23
N SER A 229 22.34 4.27 5.06
CA SER A 229 23.14 3.41 4.17
C SER A 229 24.45 2.91 4.79
N SER A 230 25.00 3.62 5.78
CA SER A 230 26.28 3.32 6.43
C SER A 230 26.15 2.41 7.65
N LEU A 231 24.97 2.34 8.26
CA LEU A 231 24.62 1.48 9.39
C LEU A 231 24.08 0.11 8.92
N TYR A 232 24.43 -0.29 7.69
CA TYR A 232 23.96 -1.48 6.96
C TYR A 232 24.10 -2.80 7.73
N PHE A 233 24.79 -2.81 8.86
CA PHE A 233 24.95 -3.98 9.72
C PHE A 233 23.93 -4.08 10.87
N GLN A 234 23.12 -3.04 11.13
CA GLN A 234 22.18 -3.03 12.26
C GLN A 234 20.81 -2.40 11.98
N VAL A 235 20.62 -1.72 10.84
CA VAL A 235 19.34 -1.08 10.49
C VAL A 235 18.90 -1.56 9.10
N LYS A 236 17.78 -2.29 9.02
CA LYS A 236 17.15 -2.78 7.77
C LYS A 236 16.49 -1.64 6.95
N ASP A 237 16.98 -0.41 7.06
CA ASP A 237 16.41 0.77 6.42
C ASP A 237 17.01 1.00 5.03
N LEU A 238 16.16 1.10 3.99
CA LEU A 238 16.60 1.46 2.65
C LEU A 238 16.49 2.99 2.39
N PRO A 239 17.59 3.69 2.06
CA PRO A 239 17.54 5.11 1.76
C PRO A 239 16.76 5.41 0.47
N THR A 240 16.06 6.55 0.43
CA THR A 240 15.48 7.08 -0.82
C THR A 240 16.47 8.05 -1.45
N TYR A 241 17.18 7.58 -2.46
CA TYR A 241 18.12 8.39 -3.24
C TYR A 241 17.36 9.36 -4.17
N LYS A 242 18.05 10.41 -4.62
CA LYS A 242 17.46 11.43 -5.51
C LYS A 242 18.26 11.58 -6.80
N ASP A 243 17.92 12.56 -7.62
CA ASP A 243 18.48 12.81 -8.95
C ASP A 243 20.02 12.91 -8.96
N VAL A 244 20.63 13.58 -7.96
CA VAL A 244 22.09 13.73 -7.85
C VAL A 244 22.74 12.41 -7.48
N ASP A 245 22.15 11.66 -6.56
CA ASP A 245 22.65 10.35 -6.15
C ASP A 245 22.57 9.34 -7.30
N PHE A 246 21.47 9.35 -8.06
CA PHE A 246 21.30 8.53 -9.25
C PHE A 246 22.44 8.75 -10.26
N ARG A 247 22.78 10.03 -10.51
CA ARG A 247 23.90 10.39 -11.39
C ARG A 247 25.26 10.01 -10.83
N ASN A 248 25.51 10.29 -9.55
CA ASN A 248 26.80 10.03 -8.91
C ASN A 248 27.08 8.53 -8.78
N ASN A 249 26.04 7.72 -8.53
CA ASN A 249 26.13 6.27 -8.50
C ASN A 249 26.24 5.65 -9.90
N MET A 250 26.21 6.47 -10.97
CA MET A 250 26.18 6.02 -12.36
C MET A 250 25.07 4.98 -12.62
N GLN A 251 23.95 5.10 -11.90
CA GLN A 251 22.84 4.17 -12.03
C GLN A 251 22.20 4.31 -13.43
N LYS A 252 21.81 3.16 -13.98
CA LYS A 252 21.08 3.04 -15.25
C LYS A 252 19.95 2.03 -15.12
N VAL A 253 18.95 2.16 -15.99
CA VAL A 253 17.86 1.20 -16.14
C VAL A 253 18.06 0.46 -17.46
N TYR A 254 18.30 -0.84 -17.38
CA TYR A 254 18.60 -1.70 -18.53
C TYR A 254 17.36 -2.47 -18.95
N VAL A 255 16.55 -1.90 -19.85
CA VAL A 255 15.36 -2.55 -20.43
C VAL A 255 15.50 -2.64 -21.95
N SER A 256 14.73 -3.50 -22.60
CA SER A 256 14.74 -3.58 -24.07
C SER A 256 14.20 -2.28 -24.68
N ASP A 257 14.56 -2.00 -25.93
CA ASP A 257 14.04 -0.84 -26.65
C ASP A 257 12.51 -0.86 -26.74
N GLU A 258 11.91 -2.04 -26.90
CA GLU A 258 10.45 -2.22 -26.92
C GLU A 258 9.80 -1.86 -25.58
N GLU A 259 10.37 -2.30 -24.45
CA GLU A 259 9.84 -1.95 -23.12
C GLU A 259 10.06 -0.47 -22.81
N LYS A 260 11.22 0.07 -23.20
CA LYS A 260 11.50 1.52 -23.09
C LYS A 260 10.45 2.34 -23.85
N GLU A 261 10.12 1.98 -25.08
CA GLU A 261 9.10 2.66 -25.88
C GLU A 261 7.72 2.60 -25.18
N LYS A 262 7.31 1.42 -24.71
CA LYS A 262 6.04 1.26 -23.96
C LYS A 262 5.99 2.13 -22.70
N ILE A 263 7.08 2.19 -21.92
CA ILE A 263 7.15 3.02 -20.71
C ILE A 263 7.05 4.49 -21.08
N MET A 264 7.80 4.93 -22.09
CA MET A 264 7.82 6.32 -22.52
C MET A 264 6.47 6.76 -23.07
N ASP A 265 5.75 5.89 -23.78
CA ASP A 265 4.40 6.17 -24.27
C ASP A 265 3.37 6.30 -23.15
N LYS A 266 3.43 5.44 -22.12
CA LYS A 266 2.62 5.61 -20.89
C LYS A 266 2.97 6.93 -20.21
N LEU A 267 4.26 7.17 -19.99
CA LEU A 267 4.75 8.37 -19.31
C LEU A 267 4.33 9.65 -20.02
N ASN A 268 4.44 9.71 -21.34
CA ASN A 268 4.07 10.90 -22.12
C ASN A 268 2.57 11.21 -21.99
N ARG A 269 1.70 10.19 -22.11
CA ARG A 269 0.25 10.36 -21.93
C ARG A 269 -0.12 10.82 -20.53
N ASP A 270 0.54 10.27 -19.51
CA ASP A 270 0.29 10.62 -18.10
C ASP A 270 0.77 12.04 -17.80
N ILE A 271 1.93 12.44 -18.32
CA ILE A 271 2.44 13.80 -18.17
C ILE A 271 1.54 14.82 -18.87
N GLU A 272 1.00 14.49 -20.05
CA GLU A 272 0.03 15.35 -20.74
C GLU A 272 -1.25 15.54 -19.92
N PHE A 273 -1.73 14.48 -19.25
CA PHE A 273 -2.82 14.58 -18.29
C PHE A 273 -2.44 15.50 -17.11
N LEU A 274 -1.28 15.31 -16.48
CA LEU A 274 -0.82 16.13 -15.36
C LEU A 274 -0.69 17.62 -15.72
N VAL A 275 -0.14 17.92 -16.90
CA VAL A 275 -0.04 19.28 -17.44
C VAL A 275 -1.42 19.91 -17.60
N ARG A 276 -2.38 19.17 -18.18
CA ARG A 276 -3.76 19.65 -18.38
C ARG A 276 -4.45 19.98 -17.05
N MET A 277 -4.19 19.18 -16.02
CA MET A 277 -4.68 19.40 -14.65
C MET A 277 -3.85 20.42 -13.87
N ARG A 278 -2.82 21.01 -14.47
CA ARG A 278 -1.88 21.96 -13.83
C ARG A 278 -1.19 21.38 -12.59
N ILE A 279 -0.96 20.07 -12.58
CA ILE A 279 -0.21 19.38 -11.53
C ILE A 279 1.28 19.50 -11.81
N MET A 280 2.06 19.69 -10.75
CA MET A 280 3.52 19.82 -10.82
C MET A 280 4.20 19.20 -9.59
N ASP A 281 5.53 19.25 -9.56
CA ASP A 281 6.32 18.69 -8.45
C ASP A 281 6.09 17.18 -8.22
N TYR A 282 5.60 16.43 -9.22
CA TYR A 282 5.49 14.96 -9.17
C TYR A 282 6.85 14.29 -9.39
N SER A 283 7.08 13.12 -8.81
CA SER A 283 8.29 12.32 -9.06
C SER A 283 8.00 11.06 -9.84
N LEU A 284 9.02 10.52 -10.51
CA LEU A 284 9.07 9.10 -10.80
C LEU A 284 9.72 8.39 -9.60
N LEU A 285 8.97 7.51 -8.96
CA LEU A 285 9.51 6.56 -7.99
C LEU A 285 10.06 5.35 -8.75
N LEU A 286 11.33 5.05 -8.53
CA LEU A 286 12.02 3.89 -9.09
C LEU A 286 12.49 2.99 -7.95
N GLY A 287 11.93 1.79 -7.87
CA GLY A 287 12.43 0.69 -7.05
C GLY A 287 13.21 -0.29 -7.91
N ILE A 288 14.30 -0.84 -7.38
CA ILE A 288 15.12 -1.84 -8.06
C ILE A 288 15.26 -3.05 -7.15
N HIS A 289 14.78 -4.19 -7.63
CA HIS A 289 15.03 -5.50 -7.05
C HIS A 289 16.21 -6.15 -7.80
N ASP A 290 17.22 -6.57 -7.05
CA ASP A 290 18.44 -7.22 -7.51
C ASP A 290 18.26 -8.72 -7.27
N VAL A 291 18.09 -9.49 -8.35
CA VAL A 291 17.65 -10.89 -8.26
C VAL A 291 18.73 -11.75 -7.61
N GLU A 292 19.99 -11.57 -8.02
CA GLU A 292 21.12 -12.34 -7.51
C GLU A 292 21.45 -12.00 -6.05
N ARG A 293 21.14 -10.77 -5.62
CA ARG A 293 21.25 -10.40 -4.22
C ARG A 293 20.16 -11.04 -3.38
N ALA A 294 18.91 -11.02 -3.83
CA ALA A 294 17.80 -11.66 -3.12
C ALA A 294 18.00 -13.16 -2.98
N GLU A 295 18.48 -13.84 -4.03
CA GLU A 295 18.79 -15.27 -3.98
C GLU A 295 19.82 -15.59 -2.87
N ARG A 296 20.87 -14.76 -2.72
CA ARG A 296 21.85 -14.93 -1.64
C ARG A 296 21.29 -14.64 -0.25
N GLU A 297 20.46 -13.61 -0.11
CA GLU A 297 19.81 -13.27 1.16
C GLU A 297 18.84 -14.40 1.59
N GLU A 298 18.10 -14.99 0.64
CA GLU A 298 17.25 -16.16 0.91
C GLU A 298 18.08 -17.40 1.31
N GLU A 299 19.19 -17.67 0.63
CA GLU A 299 20.10 -18.76 1.00
C GLU A 299 20.68 -18.56 2.42
N GLU A 300 21.12 -17.35 2.77
CA GLU A 300 21.64 -17.03 4.10
C GLU A 300 20.58 -17.20 5.20
N GLU A 301 19.33 -16.76 4.97
CA GLU A 301 18.21 -16.94 5.91
C GLU A 301 17.83 -18.43 6.09
N THR A 302 17.90 -19.23 5.02
CA THR A 302 17.67 -20.68 5.13
C THR A 302 18.77 -21.36 5.94
N VAL A 303 20.04 -20.99 5.75
CA VAL A 303 21.14 -21.58 6.53
C VAL A 303 21.02 -21.19 8.01
N SER A 304 20.70 -19.93 8.33
CA SER A 304 20.55 -19.49 9.72
C SER A 304 19.37 -20.15 10.43
N SER A 305 18.26 -20.41 9.72
CA SER A 305 17.10 -21.09 10.30
C SER A 305 17.36 -22.59 10.53
N HIS A 306 18.14 -23.25 9.67
CA HIS A 306 18.53 -24.65 9.91
C HIS A 306 19.52 -24.78 11.09
N GLU A 307 20.37 -23.79 11.34
CA GLU A 307 21.24 -23.76 12.53
C GLU A 307 20.45 -23.53 13.83
N GLU A 308 19.29 -22.86 13.78
CA GLU A 308 18.40 -22.67 14.93
C GLU A 308 17.42 -23.86 15.15
N GLU A 309 17.05 -24.59 14.09
CA GLU A 309 16.15 -25.76 14.17
C GLU A 309 16.85 -27.06 14.65
N GLU A 310 18.18 -27.12 14.67
CA GLU A 310 18.92 -28.28 15.25
C GLU A 310 18.79 -28.38 16.80
N GLU A 311 18.10 -27.44 17.47
CA GLU A 311 17.82 -27.49 18.93
C GLU A 311 16.36 -27.82 19.34
N ASP A 312 15.40 -28.02 18.41
CA ASP A 312 14.02 -28.39 18.80
C ASP A 312 13.30 -29.29 17.77
N GLU A 313 13.50 -30.62 17.87
CA GLU A 313 12.63 -31.60 17.18
C GLU A 313 11.24 -31.62 17.85
N GLY A 314 10.32 -30.84 17.29
CA GLY A 314 8.91 -30.76 17.69
C GLY A 314 7.95 -30.68 16.51
N ASP A 315 7.82 -31.81 15.79
CA ASP A 315 7.01 -32.02 14.58
C ASP A 315 5.54 -31.54 14.71
N LEU A 316 5.12 -30.58 13.86
CA LEU A 316 3.71 -30.23 13.63
C LEU A 316 3.45 -29.96 12.14
N ALA A 317 2.94 -30.97 11.45
CA ALA A 317 2.43 -30.85 10.09
C ALA A 317 1.26 -29.84 9.97
N PRO A 318 1.15 -29.08 8.88
CA PRO A 318 0.05 -28.14 8.68
C PRO A 318 -1.24 -28.88 8.31
N ALA A 319 -2.32 -28.57 9.03
CA ALA A 319 -3.66 -29.09 8.75
C ALA A 319 -4.25 -28.43 7.48
N PRO A 320 -4.88 -29.18 6.56
CA PRO A 320 -5.50 -28.61 5.37
C PRO A 320 -6.91 -28.09 5.67
N GLY A 321 -7.22 -26.89 5.17
CA GLY A 321 -8.59 -26.41 4.98
C GLY A 321 -9.00 -25.24 5.86
N SER A 322 -8.67 -24.02 5.43
CA SER A 322 -9.46 -22.83 5.79
C SER A 322 -10.24 -22.38 4.56
N THR A 323 -11.58 -22.35 4.64
CA THR A 323 -12.46 -21.87 3.56
C THR A 323 -12.67 -20.35 3.62
N SER A 324 -11.69 -19.59 4.14
CA SER A 324 -11.79 -18.12 4.23
C SER A 324 -11.37 -17.52 2.90
N PRO A 325 -12.02 -16.45 2.39
CA PRO A 325 -11.56 -15.75 1.19
C PRO A 325 -10.11 -15.29 1.39
N GLU A 326 -9.20 -15.79 0.56
CA GLU A 326 -7.76 -15.59 0.73
C GLU A 326 -7.26 -14.24 0.16
N GLY A 327 -8.15 -13.45 -0.48
CA GLY A 327 -7.85 -12.16 -1.11
C GLY A 327 -7.00 -12.29 -2.37
N ILE A 328 -6.37 -11.20 -2.82
CA ILE A 328 -5.44 -11.22 -3.98
C ILE A 328 -4.37 -12.32 -3.81
N ALA A 329 -3.84 -12.47 -2.60
CA ALA A 329 -2.86 -13.49 -2.25
C ALA A 329 -3.38 -14.95 -2.39
N GLY A 330 -4.69 -15.15 -2.27
CA GLY A 330 -5.35 -16.45 -2.41
C GLY A 330 -5.35 -17.02 -3.81
N TYR A 331 -5.63 -16.17 -4.78
CA TYR A 331 -5.57 -16.55 -6.19
C TYR A 331 -4.16 -17.04 -6.56
N MET A 332 -3.13 -16.51 -5.91
CA MET A 332 -1.71 -16.76 -6.20
C MET A 332 -1.18 -18.09 -5.66
N ASN A 333 -1.78 -18.65 -4.60
CA ASN A 333 -1.41 -19.98 -4.08
C ASN A 333 -1.81 -21.14 -5.02
N SER A 334 -2.63 -20.87 -6.03
CA SER A 334 -3.10 -21.87 -7.01
C SER A 334 -2.18 -22.03 -8.23
N PHE A 335 -1.19 -21.15 -8.40
CA PHE A 335 -0.22 -21.18 -9.49
C PHE A 335 1.13 -21.75 -9.03
N LYS A 336 1.89 -22.28 -10.00
CA LYS A 336 3.26 -22.75 -9.78
C LYS A 336 4.06 -21.64 -9.06
N PRO A 337 4.85 -21.97 -8.02
CA PRO A 337 5.65 -20.95 -7.34
C PRO A 337 6.54 -20.23 -8.35
N LEU A 338 6.43 -18.89 -8.36
CA LEU A 338 7.21 -18.01 -9.21
C LEU A 338 8.69 -18.12 -8.85
N GLY A 339 9.53 -18.30 -9.86
CA GLY A 339 10.98 -18.40 -9.70
C GLY A 339 11.66 -17.07 -9.35
N PRO A 340 12.99 -17.07 -9.15
CA PRO A 340 13.74 -15.87 -8.79
C PRO A 340 13.62 -14.75 -9.83
N GLY A 341 13.15 -13.59 -9.37
CA GLY A 341 12.88 -12.42 -10.22
C GLY A 341 11.64 -12.53 -11.11
N GLU A 342 10.85 -13.60 -11.00
CA GLU A 342 9.54 -13.69 -11.65
C GLU A 342 8.47 -12.98 -10.81
N PHE A 343 7.55 -12.29 -11.49
CA PHE A 343 6.46 -11.55 -10.87
C PHE A 343 5.17 -11.73 -11.68
N ASP A 344 4.03 -11.53 -11.03
CA ASP A 344 2.73 -11.51 -11.70
C ASP A 344 2.43 -10.10 -12.24
N PRO A 345 2.36 -9.89 -13.57
CA PRO A 345 2.11 -8.57 -14.15
C PRO A 345 0.72 -8.00 -13.85
N TYR A 346 -0.24 -8.80 -13.36
CA TYR A 346 -1.57 -8.33 -12.94
C TYR A 346 -1.58 -7.80 -11.49
N VAL A 347 -0.64 -8.24 -10.67
CA VAL A 347 -0.46 -7.75 -9.29
C VAL A 347 0.59 -6.66 -9.25
N ASP A 348 1.78 -6.96 -9.77
CA ASP A 348 2.93 -6.07 -9.78
C ASP A 348 2.95 -5.25 -11.09
N VAL A 349 1.88 -4.49 -11.34
CA VAL A 349 1.58 -3.78 -12.61
C VAL A 349 2.62 -2.73 -13.02
N TYR A 350 3.51 -2.33 -12.11
CA TYR A 350 4.59 -1.36 -12.32
C TYR A 350 5.95 -2.03 -12.57
N ALA A 351 6.01 -3.36 -12.54
CA ALA A 351 7.23 -4.14 -12.65
C ALA A 351 7.66 -4.35 -14.11
N ILE A 352 8.97 -4.29 -14.34
CA ILE A 352 9.60 -4.42 -15.65
C ILE A 352 10.90 -5.17 -15.48
N GLN A 353 11.08 -6.24 -16.25
CA GLN A 353 12.27 -7.05 -16.18
C GLN A 353 13.43 -6.39 -16.94
N SER A 354 14.65 -6.55 -16.43
CA SER A 354 15.85 -6.11 -17.13
C SER A 354 16.04 -6.84 -18.47
N ALA A 355 16.62 -6.15 -19.45
CA ALA A 355 16.94 -6.73 -20.75
C ALA A 355 17.90 -7.92 -20.65
N VAL A 356 17.80 -8.83 -21.63
CA VAL A 356 18.80 -9.89 -21.80
C VAL A 356 20.16 -9.25 -22.10
N GLY A 357 21.16 -9.59 -21.29
CA GLY A 357 22.52 -9.01 -21.38
C GLY A 357 22.73 -7.73 -20.55
N ALA A 358 21.76 -7.35 -19.71
CA ALA A 358 22.00 -6.35 -18.67
C ALA A 358 23.15 -6.78 -17.73
N PRO A 359 23.93 -5.83 -17.17
CA PRO A 359 25.05 -6.16 -16.28
C PRO A 359 24.64 -6.94 -15.02
N GLN A 360 23.39 -6.76 -14.58
CA GLN A 360 22.78 -7.43 -13.44
C GLN A 360 21.36 -7.84 -13.81
N ARG A 361 20.89 -8.98 -13.27
CA ARG A 361 19.48 -9.39 -13.36
C ARG A 361 18.67 -8.57 -12.37
N GLU A 362 17.86 -7.64 -12.88
CA GLU A 362 17.08 -6.71 -12.07
C GLU A 362 15.60 -6.73 -12.46
N VAL A 363 14.73 -6.40 -11.49
CA VAL A 363 13.33 -6.03 -11.74
C VAL A 363 13.14 -4.59 -11.29
N TYR A 364 12.64 -3.76 -12.20
CA TYR A 364 12.39 -2.34 -11.97
C TYR A 364 10.91 -2.10 -11.67
N PHE A 365 10.61 -1.35 -10.63
CA PHE A 365 9.27 -0.86 -10.31
C PHE A 365 9.23 0.64 -10.56
N MET A 366 8.42 1.09 -11.52
CA MET A 366 8.42 2.49 -11.96
C MET A 366 7.02 3.06 -12.01
N GLY A 367 6.81 4.20 -11.35
CA GLY A 367 5.57 4.97 -11.53
C GLY A 367 5.66 6.37 -10.95
N LEU A 368 4.62 7.17 -11.21
CA LEU A 368 4.52 8.56 -10.80
C LEU A 368 3.93 8.66 -9.39
N ILE A 369 4.49 9.56 -8.57
CA ILE A 369 4.02 9.86 -7.20
C ILE A 369 3.83 11.36 -6.99
N ASP A 370 3.17 11.73 -5.88
CA ASP A 370 2.88 13.12 -5.48
C ASP A 370 2.09 13.94 -6.51
N VAL A 371 1.11 13.30 -7.15
CA VAL A 371 0.30 13.88 -8.25
C VAL A 371 -0.89 14.73 -7.79
N LEU A 372 -0.93 15.18 -6.53
CA LEU A 372 -2.00 16.03 -6.00
C LEU A 372 -1.57 17.49 -5.75
N THR A 373 -0.32 17.84 -6.06
CA THR A 373 0.17 19.23 -5.90
C THR A 373 -0.20 20.08 -7.12
N GLN A 374 -1.27 20.87 -7.03
CA GLN A 374 -1.64 21.82 -8.08
C GLN A 374 -0.78 23.09 -8.08
N TYR A 375 -0.58 23.66 -9.27
CA TYR A 375 0.07 24.96 -9.45
C TYR A 375 -0.92 26.12 -9.21
N ASP A 376 -1.03 26.52 -7.94
CA ASP A 376 -1.88 27.63 -7.52
C ASP A 376 -1.16 29.00 -7.50
N THR A 377 -1.88 30.05 -7.11
CA THR A 377 -1.34 31.42 -6.99
C THR A 377 -0.25 31.56 -5.92
N LYS A 378 -0.28 30.74 -4.86
CA LYS A 378 0.78 30.69 -3.83
C LYS A 378 2.07 30.12 -4.42
N LYS A 379 1.99 29.11 -5.29
CA LYS A 379 3.14 28.55 -6.00
C LYS A 379 3.69 29.49 -7.07
N LYS A 380 2.84 30.31 -7.73
CA LYS A 380 3.31 31.41 -8.60
C LYS A 380 4.16 32.42 -7.82
N ALA A 381 3.75 32.78 -6.61
CA ALA A 381 4.54 33.66 -5.74
C ALA A 381 5.85 32.99 -5.26
N ALA A 382 5.79 31.70 -4.89
CA ALA A 382 6.99 30.94 -4.50
C ALA A 382 7.99 30.80 -5.66
N HIS A 383 7.52 30.58 -6.89
CA HIS A 383 8.33 30.59 -8.09
C HIS A 383 9.02 31.94 -8.28
N ALA A 384 8.27 33.05 -8.20
CA ALA A 384 8.83 34.38 -8.33
C ALA A 384 9.93 34.63 -7.29
N ALA A 385 9.69 34.26 -6.03
CA ALA A 385 10.68 34.38 -4.95
C ALA A 385 11.94 33.53 -5.18
N LYS A 386 11.79 32.26 -5.61
CA LYS A 386 12.94 31.38 -5.88
C LYS A 386 13.74 31.84 -7.11
N ALA A 387 13.09 32.34 -8.15
CA ALA A 387 13.72 32.87 -9.35
C ALA A 387 14.55 34.13 -9.07
N VAL A 388 14.07 35.00 -8.18
CA VAL A 388 14.84 36.16 -7.69
C VAL A 388 16.07 35.72 -6.89
N LYS A 389 15.96 34.64 -6.10
CA LYS A 389 17.06 34.15 -5.25
C LYS A 389 18.15 33.37 -6.01
N HIS A 390 17.79 32.57 -7.02
CA HIS A 390 18.73 31.66 -7.71
C HIS A 390 19.06 32.09 -9.16
N GLY A 391 18.47 33.20 -9.64
CA GLY A 391 18.63 33.69 -11.00
C GLY A 391 17.60 33.10 -11.97
N ALA A 392 17.26 33.86 -13.02
CA ALA A 392 16.21 33.53 -13.99
C ALA A 392 16.50 32.27 -14.86
N GLY A 393 17.72 31.73 -14.80
CA GLY A 393 18.15 30.53 -15.52
C GLY A 393 18.37 29.29 -14.64
N ALA A 394 18.08 29.35 -13.34
CA ALA A 394 18.21 28.18 -12.47
C ALA A 394 17.06 27.19 -12.70
N GLU A 395 17.36 25.89 -12.79
CA GLU A 395 16.36 24.82 -12.87
C GLU A 395 15.63 24.62 -11.52
N ILE A 396 14.74 25.54 -11.20
CA ILE A 396 13.99 25.56 -9.94
C ILE A 396 12.86 24.51 -10.01
N SER A 397 12.52 23.87 -8.87
CA SER A 397 11.46 22.86 -8.82
C SER A 397 10.08 23.44 -9.17
N THR A 398 9.82 24.67 -8.72
CA THR A 398 8.61 25.41 -9.04
C THR A 398 8.78 26.13 -10.38
N VAL A 399 8.35 25.53 -11.49
CA VAL A 399 8.29 26.10 -12.85
C VAL A 399 6.90 25.85 -13.44
N HIS A 400 6.53 26.54 -14.53
CA HIS A 400 5.24 26.32 -15.21
C HIS A 400 5.08 24.82 -15.56
N PRO A 401 3.88 24.20 -15.41
CA PRO A 401 3.71 22.75 -15.59
C PRO A 401 4.31 22.17 -16.89
N GLU A 402 4.22 22.89 -18.00
CA GLU A 402 4.77 22.52 -19.31
C GLU A 402 6.30 22.49 -19.31
N GLN A 403 6.93 23.47 -18.65
CA GLN A 403 8.39 23.50 -18.49
C GLN A 403 8.86 22.39 -17.56
N TYR A 404 8.12 22.16 -16.47
CA TYR A 404 8.35 21.05 -15.55
C TYR A 404 8.31 19.71 -16.30
N ALA A 405 7.22 19.48 -17.03
CA ALA A 405 6.97 18.29 -17.82
C ALA A 405 8.04 18.05 -18.90
N LYS A 406 8.51 19.10 -19.57
CA LYS A 406 9.59 18.97 -20.57
C LYS A 406 10.89 18.50 -19.92
N ARG A 407 11.32 19.19 -18.85
CA ARG A 407 12.54 18.84 -18.11
C ARG A 407 12.46 17.42 -17.55
N PHE A 408 11.32 17.08 -16.95
CA PHE A 408 11.07 15.75 -16.39
C PHE A 408 11.21 14.66 -17.47
N ARG A 409 10.54 14.82 -18.62
CA ARG A 409 10.66 13.87 -19.75
C ARG A 409 12.09 13.71 -20.23
N GLU A 410 12.79 14.82 -20.47
CA GLU A 410 14.18 14.79 -20.93
C GLU A 410 15.12 14.09 -19.94
N PHE A 411 14.88 14.23 -18.63
CA PHE A 411 15.65 13.54 -17.62
C PHE A 411 15.32 12.04 -17.59
N ILE A 412 14.05 11.66 -17.55
CA ILE A 412 13.64 10.24 -17.51
C ILE A 412 14.13 9.49 -18.75
N THR A 413 14.08 10.08 -19.95
CA THR A 413 14.65 9.44 -21.16
C THR A 413 16.14 9.09 -21.00
N LYS A 414 16.89 9.86 -20.21
CA LYS A 414 18.34 9.67 -20.00
C LYS A 414 18.69 8.66 -18.92
N ILE A 415 17.73 8.16 -18.12
CA ILE A 415 18.01 7.17 -17.08
C ILE A 415 18.21 5.77 -17.66
N PHE A 416 17.63 5.51 -18.84
CA PHE A 416 17.80 4.25 -19.55
C PHE A 416 19.23 4.14 -20.13
N ALA A 417 19.73 2.91 -20.22
CA ALA A 417 20.99 2.60 -20.89
C ALA A 417 20.88 2.65 -22.41
#